data_AF-A0A428TEY8-F1
#
_entry.id   AF-A0A428TEY8-F1
#
_cell.length_a   1.000
_cell.length_b   1.000
_cell.length_c   1.000
_cell.angle_alpha   90.00
_cell.angle_beta   90.00
_cell.angle_gamma   90.00
#
_symmetry.space_group_name_H-M   'P 1'
#
loop_
_entity.id
_entity.type
_entity.pdbx_description
1 polymer ?
#
loop_
_entity_poly.entity_id
_entity_poly.type
_entity_poly.pdbx_seq_one_letter_code
_entity_poly.pdbx_strand_id
1 'polypeptide(L)'
;MYLSLLKRHSTKADPDHSAEQSEYEQCLKEAIGRRSLFVSKSGFVGTCVPESCVGDTVAIIFGSPVPFVLRALTQTGPEIGRKVYALVGGSYVGGIMSGEMVDELYCEDIMDSTTFFIQ
;
A
#
# COMPACT_ATOMS: atom_id res chain seq x y z
N MET A 1 -19.29 -14.31 -16.09
CA MET A 1 -18.73 -13.36 -17.09
C MET A 1 -17.24 -13.07 -16.84
N TYR A 2 -16.79 -12.65 -15.65
CA TYR A 2 -15.36 -12.40 -15.39
C TYR A 2 -14.49 -13.65 -15.15
N LEU A 3 -15.03 -14.70 -14.54
CA LEU A 3 -14.30 -15.95 -14.26
C LEU A 3 -13.78 -16.67 -15.52
N SER A 4 -14.45 -16.48 -16.65
CA SER A 4 -14.02 -17.03 -17.95
C SER A 4 -12.81 -16.30 -18.54
N LEU A 5 -12.53 -15.06 -18.12
CA LEU A 5 -11.34 -14.32 -18.54
C LEU A 5 -10.10 -14.79 -17.76
N LEU A 6 -10.25 -15.08 -16.46
CA LEU A 6 -9.17 -15.63 -15.62
C LEU A 6 -8.77 -17.06 -16.03
N LYS A 7 -9.71 -17.87 -16.52
CA LYS A 7 -9.42 -19.24 -16.99
C LYS A 7 -8.64 -19.30 -18.30
N ARG A 8 -8.59 -18.22 -19.11
CA ARG A 8 -7.88 -18.22 -20.40
C ARG A 8 -6.35 -18.22 -20.27
N HIS A 9 -5.79 -17.85 -19.12
CA HIS A 9 -4.34 -17.84 -18.88
C HIS A 9 -3.80 -19.04 -18.09
N SER A 10 -4.63 -20.05 -17.74
CA SER A 10 -4.18 -21.18 -16.91
C SER A 10 -3.71 -22.41 -17.70
N THR A 11 -3.53 -22.33 -19.01
CA THR A 11 -3.10 -23.50 -19.81
C THR A 11 -1.73 -23.28 -20.42
N LYS A 12 -0.74 -24.00 -19.85
CA LYS A 12 0.62 -24.30 -20.33
C LYS A 12 1.55 -23.10 -20.55
N ALA A 13 2.68 -23.14 -19.85
CA ALA A 13 3.83 -22.31 -20.17
C ALA A 13 4.38 -22.74 -21.55
N ASP A 14 4.16 -21.91 -22.56
CA ASP A 14 4.87 -21.98 -23.83
C ASP A 14 6.33 -21.50 -23.61
N PRO A 15 7.34 -22.28 -24.01
CA PRO A 15 8.74 -22.00 -23.66
C PRO A 15 9.45 -21.00 -24.59
N ASP A 16 8.74 -20.29 -25.49
CA ASP A 16 9.40 -19.47 -26.53
C ASP A 16 8.70 -18.16 -26.88
N HIS A 17 8.08 -17.49 -25.92
CA HIS A 17 7.70 -16.09 -26.09
C HIS A 17 8.67 -15.21 -25.31
N SER A 18 9.61 -14.57 -26.02
CA SER A 18 10.17 -13.31 -25.55
C SER A 18 8.99 -12.41 -25.17
N ALA A 19 8.79 -12.22 -23.86
CA ALA A 19 7.61 -11.52 -23.34
C ALA A 19 7.59 -10.11 -23.95
N GLU A 20 6.81 -9.91 -25.01
CA GLU A 20 6.54 -8.58 -25.52
C GLU A 20 5.87 -7.81 -24.40
N GLN A 21 6.61 -6.85 -23.87
CA GLN A 21 6.16 -5.94 -22.84
C GLN A 21 4.87 -5.29 -23.32
N SER A 22 3.74 -5.57 -22.67
CA SER A 22 2.47 -4.99 -23.11
C SER A 22 2.52 -3.46 -23.02
N GLU A 23 1.84 -2.78 -23.96
CA GLU A 23 1.66 -1.32 -23.94
C GLU A 23 1.16 -0.84 -22.58
N TYR A 24 0.24 -1.60 -21.96
CA TYR A 24 -0.25 -1.36 -20.61
C TYR A 24 0.87 -1.32 -19.56
N GLU A 25 1.75 -2.32 -19.55
CA GLU A 25 2.85 -2.38 -18.58
C GLU A 25 3.83 -1.23 -18.78
N GLN A 26 4.09 -0.85 -20.03
CA GLN A 26 4.94 0.31 -20.34
C GLN A 26 4.33 1.61 -19.84
N CYS A 27 3.07 1.90 -20.20
CA CYS A 27 2.37 3.09 -19.72
C CYS A 27 2.28 3.13 -18.20
N LEU A 28 2.04 1.98 -17.55
CA LEU A 28 1.98 1.89 -16.10
C LEU A 28 3.33 2.25 -15.46
N LYS A 29 4.43 1.67 -15.96
CA LYS A 29 5.79 1.96 -15.46
C LYS A 29 6.14 3.44 -15.62
N GLU A 30 5.79 4.03 -16.76
CA GLU A 30 6.02 5.45 -17.03
C GLU A 30 5.19 6.35 -16.11
N ALA A 31 3.91 6.00 -15.86
CA ALA A 31 3.01 6.79 -15.03
C ALA A 31 3.35 6.73 -13.53
N ILE A 32 3.74 5.56 -13.01
CA ILE A 32 4.11 5.40 -11.59
C ILE A 32 5.51 5.95 -11.30
N GLY A 33 6.39 6.08 -12.29
CA GLY A 33 7.73 6.60 -12.10
C GLY A 33 8.54 5.75 -11.10
N ARG A 34 9.14 6.38 -10.09
CA ARG A 34 9.95 5.68 -9.06
C ARG A 34 9.16 5.08 -7.91
N ARG A 35 7.82 5.10 -7.98
CA ARG A 35 6.96 4.55 -6.92
C ARG A 35 6.78 3.05 -7.10
N SER A 36 6.61 2.35 -5.98
CA SER A 36 6.29 0.93 -5.96
C SER A 36 4.78 0.74 -5.87
N LEU A 37 4.24 -0.27 -6.57
CA LEU A 37 2.86 -0.71 -6.37
C LEU A 37 2.78 -1.65 -5.17
N PHE A 38 1.70 -1.57 -4.41
CA PHE A 38 1.42 -2.51 -3.33
C PHE A 38 -0.05 -2.90 -3.26
N VAL A 39 -0.29 -4.05 -2.63
CA VAL A 39 -1.61 -4.48 -2.17
C VAL A 39 -1.50 -4.70 -0.65
N SER A 40 -2.36 -4.05 0.13
CA SER A 40 -2.39 -4.21 1.58
C SER A 40 -2.99 -5.57 1.96
N LYS A 41 -2.78 -6.01 3.21
CA LYS A 41 -3.42 -7.23 3.75
C LYS A 41 -4.96 -7.14 3.76
N SER A 42 -5.49 -5.92 3.83
CA SER A 42 -6.93 -5.63 3.75
C SER A 42 -7.46 -5.50 2.32
N GLY A 43 -6.61 -5.68 1.30
CA GLY A 43 -7.01 -5.69 -0.11
C GLY A 43 -7.01 -4.32 -0.79
N PHE A 44 -6.55 -3.25 -0.13
CA PHE A 44 -6.40 -1.94 -0.77
C PHE A 44 -5.20 -1.94 -1.70
N VAL A 45 -5.33 -1.25 -2.84
CA VAL A 45 -4.26 -1.09 -3.83
C VAL A 45 -3.75 0.34 -3.78
N GLY A 46 -2.43 0.50 -3.87
CA GLY A 46 -1.81 1.80 -3.76
C GLY A 46 -0.43 1.89 -4.40
N THR A 47 0.16 3.08 -4.27
CA THR A 47 1.56 3.33 -4.64
C THR A 47 2.32 3.89 -3.45
N CYS A 48 3.59 3.56 -3.30
CA CYS A 48 4.42 4.01 -2.19
C CYS A 48 5.85 4.37 -2.65
N VAL A 49 6.64 4.92 -1.72
CA VAL A 49 8.06 5.21 -1.96
C VAL A 49 8.86 3.92 -2.18
N PRO A 50 9.92 3.92 -3.01
CA PRO A 50 10.66 2.71 -3.36
C PRO A 50 11.35 2.01 -2.18
N GLU A 51 11.60 2.74 -1.08
CA GLU A 51 12.18 2.21 0.16
C GLU A 51 11.19 1.38 1.00
N SER A 52 9.91 1.35 0.61
CA SER A 52 8.87 0.55 1.27
C SER A 52 9.13 -0.95 1.08
N CYS A 53 8.80 -1.74 2.09
CA CYS A 53 9.04 -3.17 2.15
C CYS A 53 7.79 -3.94 2.62
N VAL A 54 7.71 -5.23 2.26
CA VAL A 54 6.69 -6.13 2.80
C VAL A 54 6.82 -6.16 4.32
N GLY A 55 5.71 -5.90 5.01
CA GLY A 55 5.66 -5.80 6.48
C GLY A 55 5.52 -4.37 7.00
N ASP A 56 5.76 -3.35 6.17
CA ASP A 56 5.43 -1.96 6.52
C ASP A 56 3.91 -1.76 6.64
N THR A 57 3.52 -0.76 7.43
CA THR A 57 2.12 -0.39 7.68
C THR A 57 1.78 0.87 6.92
N VAL A 58 0.67 0.87 6.18
CA VAL A 58 0.09 2.10 5.64
C VAL A 58 -0.87 2.68 6.66
N ALA A 59 -0.64 3.93 7.07
CA ALA A 59 -1.43 4.61 8.09
C ALA A 59 -1.97 5.93 7.53
N ILE A 60 -3.21 6.25 7.89
CA ILE A 60 -3.78 7.59 7.74
C ILE A 60 -3.39 8.37 8.99
N ILE A 61 -2.57 9.40 8.83
CA ILE A 61 -2.23 10.32 9.92
C ILE A 61 -3.21 11.48 9.86
N PHE A 62 -3.95 11.69 10.95
CA PHE A 62 -4.89 12.79 11.01
C PHE A 62 -4.23 14.15 10.83
N GLY A 63 -4.86 14.98 9.99
CA GLY A 63 -4.31 16.28 9.57
C GLY A 63 -3.35 16.18 8.38
N SER A 64 -2.95 14.99 7.94
CA SER A 64 -2.21 14.82 6.69
C SER A 64 -3.15 14.78 5.48
N PRO A 65 -2.77 15.40 4.35
CA PRO A 65 -3.53 15.26 3.10
C PRO A 65 -3.33 13.89 2.42
N VAL A 66 -2.41 13.05 2.92
CA VAL A 66 -2.04 11.76 2.31
C VAL A 66 -1.77 10.66 3.34
N PRO A 67 -2.00 9.38 3.01
CA PRO A 67 -1.50 8.24 3.79
C PRO A 67 0.03 8.16 3.79
N PHE A 68 0.58 7.50 4.81
CA PHE A 68 2.03 7.29 4.97
C PHE A 68 2.37 5.82 5.19
N VAL A 69 3.56 5.45 4.75
CA VAL A 69 4.19 4.16 5.05
C VAL A 69 5.02 4.30 6.32
N LEU A 70 4.74 3.45 7.31
CA LEU A 70 5.40 3.38 8.60
C LEU A 70 6.08 2.03 8.77
N ARG A 71 7.32 2.04 9.27
CA ARG A 71 8.08 0.81 9.56
C ARG A 71 8.26 0.65 11.05
N ALA A 72 7.83 -0.49 11.60
CA ALA A 72 8.03 -0.79 13.01
C ALA A 72 9.52 -0.88 13.33
N LEU A 73 9.96 -0.16 14.36
CA LEU A 73 11.33 -0.26 14.87
C LEU A 73 11.37 -1.28 16.02
N THR A 74 12.33 -2.20 15.96
CA THR A 74 12.59 -3.09 17.09
C THR A 74 13.25 -2.28 18.19
N GLN A 75 12.55 -2.05 19.29
CA GLN A 75 13.14 -1.37 20.43
C GLN A 75 14.07 -2.32 21.17
N THR A 76 15.31 -1.88 21.42
CA THR A 76 16.23 -2.51 22.36
C THR A 76 16.54 -1.51 23.47
N GLY A 77 16.09 -1.76 24.71
CA GLY A 77 16.34 -0.86 25.86
C GLY A 77 15.13 -0.68 26.80
N PRO A 78 15.20 0.25 27.78
CA PRO A 78 14.19 0.39 28.85
C PRO A 78 12.79 0.86 28.41
N GLU A 79 12.60 1.22 27.13
CA GLU A 79 11.31 1.59 26.54
C GLU A 79 10.47 0.37 26.08
N ILE A 80 10.93 -0.88 26.34
CA ILE A 80 10.23 -2.14 26.00
C ILE A 80 8.73 -2.02 26.36
N GLY A 81 7.89 -1.84 25.34
CA GLY A 81 6.45 -1.70 25.48
C GLY A 81 5.83 -0.61 24.59
N ARG A 82 6.60 0.37 24.11
CA ARG A 82 6.10 1.38 23.18
C ARG A 82 6.28 0.95 21.73
N LYS A 83 5.24 1.10 20.92
CA LYS A 83 5.38 0.88 19.47
C LYS A 83 5.94 2.14 18.83
N VAL A 84 7.19 2.09 18.40
CA VAL A 84 7.88 3.17 17.68
C VAL A 84 8.00 2.81 16.22
N TYR A 85 7.78 3.79 15.36
CA TYR A 85 7.80 3.60 13.91
C TYR A 85 8.70 4.66 13.26
N ALA A 86 9.44 4.25 12.23
CA ALA A 86 10.06 5.20 11.31
C ALA A 86 9.06 5.58 10.23
N LEU A 87 9.02 6.87 9.89
CA LEU A 87 8.31 7.35 8.70
C LEU A 87 9.14 7.00 7.46
N VAL A 88 8.62 6.10 6.62
CA VAL A 88 9.31 5.71 5.38
C VAL A 88 9.02 6.70 4.26
N GLY A 89 7.75 7.10 4.10
CA GLY A 89 7.37 8.09 3.11
C GLY A 89 5.86 8.16 2.83
N GLY A 90 5.47 9.05 1.93
CA GLY A 90 4.08 9.22 1.49
C GLY A 90 3.58 8.06 0.62
N SER A 91 2.29 7.81 0.65
CA SER A 91 1.62 6.76 -0.10
C SER A 91 0.37 7.29 -0.80
N TYR A 92 0.07 6.72 -1.97
CA TYR A 92 -1.26 6.76 -2.56
C TYR A 92 -2.03 5.50 -2.21
N VAL A 93 -3.32 5.62 -1.86
CA VAL A 93 -4.22 4.49 -1.69
C VAL A 93 -5.54 4.78 -2.39
N GLY A 94 -5.92 3.90 -3.32
CA GLY A 94 -7.15 4.05 -4.09
C GLY A 94 -8.37 3.97 -3.19
N GLY A 95 -9.30 4.92 -3.36
CA GLY A 95 -10.55 4.99 -2.59
C GLY A 95 -10.40 5.46 -1.14
N ILE A 96 -9.27 6.08 -0.77
CA ILE A 96 -9.05 6.63 0.57
C ILE A 96 -8.68 8.13 0.53
N MET A 97 -7.87 8.52 -0.45
CA MET A 97 -7.20 9.81 -0.47
C MET A 97 -8.09 11.02 -0.79
N SER A 98 -9.28 10.81 -1.35
CA SER A 98 -10.23 11.89 -1.61
C SER A 98 -11.21 12.08 -0.44
N GLY A 99 -10.90 11.50 0.73
CA GLY A 99 -11.69 11.63 1.94
C GLY A 99 -12.78 10.57 2.08
N GLU A 100 -12.87 9.61 1.16
CA GLU A 100 -13.93 8.59 1.15
C GLU A 100 -13.94 7.77 2.45
N MET A 101 -12.74 7.44 2.95
CA MET A 101 -12.59 6.69 4.21
C MET A 101 -12.82 7.55 5.46
N VAL A 102 -12.70 8.87 5.33
CA VAL A 102 -12.90 9.81 6.45
C VAL A 102 -14.39 9.89 6.78
N ASP A 103 -15.25 9.94 5.76
CA ASP A 103 -16.70 9.94 5.93
C ASP A 103 -17.20 8.67 6.64
N GLU A 104 -16.66 7.49 6.28
CA GLU A 104 -17.02 6.23 6.92
C GLU A 104 -16.56 6.16 8.39
N LEU A 105 -15.32 6.58 8.69
CA LEU A 105 -14.77 6.52 10.04
C LEU A 105 -15.48 7.45 11.04
N TYR A 106 -15.97 8.62 10.60
CA TYR A 106 -16.72 9.54 11.46
C TYR A 106 -18.19 9.16 11.60
N CYS A 107 -18.80 8.51 10.62
CA CYS A 107 -20.24 8.18 10.67
C CYS A 107 -20.55 6.93 11.50
N GLU A 108 -19.59 6.03 11.69
CA GLU A 108 -19.87 4.71 12.27
C GLU A 108 -19.28 4.47 13.69
N ASP A 109 -18.63 5.46 14.32
CA ASP A 109 -17.94 5.29 15.62
C ASP A 109 -16.90 4.13 15.66
N ILE A 110 -16.40 3.70 14.50
CA ILE A 110 -15.49 2.52 14.34
C ILE A 110 -14.03 2.83 14.67
N MET A 111 -13.73 4.00 15.24
CA MET A 111 -12.34 4.44 15.36
C MET A 111 -11.62 3.93 16.62
N ASP A 112 -11.01 2.77 16.52
CA ASP A 112 -9.87 2.41 17.37
C ASP A 112 -8.64 3.26 16.97
N SER A 113 -8.51 4.45 17.56
CA SER A 113 -7.33 5.28 17.34
C SER A 113 -6.11 4.66 18.05
N THR A 114 -4.98 4.57 17.34
CA THR A 114 -3.70 4.15 17.93
C THR A 114 -2.70 5.30 17.82
N THR A 115 -2.06 5.66 18.93
CA THR A 115 -0.95 6.62 18.94
C THR A 115 0.36 5.94 18.61
N PHE A 116 1.11 6.51 17.69
CA PHE A 116 2.44 6.07 17.32
C PHE A 116 3.47 7.17 17.60
N PHE A 117 4.67 6.78 18.02
CA PHE A 117 5.80 7.69 18.09
C PHE A 117 6.61 7.54 16.81
N ILE A 118 6.78 8.65 16.10
CA ILE A 118 7.60 8.75 14.89
C ILE A 118 8.96 9.28 15.29
N GLN A 119 10.03 8.59 14.88
CA GLN A 119 11.42 8.97 15.13
C GLN A 119 12.19 9.15 13.82
#